data_AF-A0AAU9JR56-F1
#
_entry.id   AF-A0AAU9JR56-F1
#
_cell.length_a   1.000
_cell.length_b   1.000
_cell.length_c   1.000
_cell.angle_alpha   90.00
_cell.angle_beta   90.00
_cell.angle_gamma   90.00
#
_symmetry.space_group_name_H-M   'P 1'
#
loop_
_entity.id
_entity.type
_entity.pdbx_description
1 polymer ?
#
loop_
_entity_poly.entity_id
_entity_poly.type
_entity_poly.pdbx_seq_one_letter_code
_entity_poly.pdbx_strand_id
1 'polypeptide(L)'
;MDYNNFSMTFSFPFSLNFKFSKLIKYLIVITIFNTLASPILLTKKAVRSINSGISCNDLDLTVQIIDIKFLDGNRYYRLVISDGDDYAPCLAGASIQHNFSSGEIIQDQVIKIKEFSFKNILGHPILVIEDLEPDIIANSIIGNPAKFQFSFEKNIN
;
A
#
# COMPACT_ATOMS: atom_id res chain seq x y z
N MET A 1 48.98 0.27 1.78
CA MET A 1 48.01 1.35 1.53
C MET A 1 47.00 1.31 2.66
N ASP A 2 47.14 2.26 3.57
CA ASP A 2 46.36 2.37 4.79
C ASP A 2 44.91 2.77 4.49
N TYR A 3 43.98 1.88 4.83
CA TYR A 3 42.54 2.18 4.92
C TYR A 3 42.07 2.04 6.35
N ASN A 4 42.80 2.66 7.28
CA ASN A 4 42.38 2.79 8.66
C ASN A 4 41.80 4.19 8.86
N ASN A 5 40.57 4.21 9.40
CA ASN A 5 39.81 5.36 9.89
C ASN A 5 38.83 5.97 8.89
N PHE A 6 37.64 5.35 8.82
CA PHE A 6 36.42 6.13 8.58
C PHE A 6 35.60 6.16 9.87
N SER A 7 35.65 7.30 10.58
CA SER A 7 34.83 7.56 11.76
C SER A 7 33.55 8.28 11.31
N MET A 8 32.39 7.69 11.59
CA MET A 8 31.11 8.36 11.42
C MET A 8 30.57 8.69 12.81
N THR A 9 30.55 9.98 13.17
CA THR A 9 30.04 10.46 14.46
C THR A 9 28.53 10.67 14.36
N PHE A 10 27.76 9.82 15.03
CA PHE A 10 26.35 10.08 15.31
C PHE A 10 26.25 10.82 16.64
N SER A 11 25.73 12.04 16.63
CA SER A 11 25.48 12.83 17.83
C SER A 11 24.20 12.37 18.52
N PHE A 12 24.32 11.35 19.37
CA PHE A 12 23.35 11.06 20.41
C PHE A 12 23.88 11.64 21.73
N PRO A 13 23.02 12.11 22.67
CA PRO A 13 23.46 12.78 23.90
C PRO A 13 24.19 11.89 24.91
N PHE A 14 24.51 10.64 24.56
CA PHE A 14 25.31 9.72 25.37
C PHE A 14 26.32 8.97 24.50
N SER A 15 27.60 9.14 24.79
CA SER A 15 28.70 8.42 24.15
C SER A 15 28.91 7.08 24.87
N LEU A 16 28.53 5.97 24.23
CA LEU A 16 28.92 4.63 24.65
C LEU A 16 29.89 4.02 23.63
N ASN A 17 31.15 3.85 24.04
CA ASN A 17 32.19 3.18 23.26
C ASN A 17 32.14 1.66 23.49
N PHE A 18 31.50 0.92 22.57
CA PHE A 18 31.57 -0.54 22.56
C PHE A 18 32.40 -1.07 21.38
N LYS A 19 33.40 -1.89 21.68
CA LYS A 19 34.15 -2.67 20.69
C LYS A 19 33.39 -3.96 20.35
N PHE A 20 32.50 -3.89 19.38
CA PHE A 20 31.78 -5.06 18.87
C PHE A 20 32.53 -5.74 17.73
N SER A 21 32.49 -7.07 17.69
CA SER A 21 32.97 -7.86 16.55
C SER A 21 32.15 -7.55 15.29
N LYS A 22 32.72 -7.80 14.10
CA LYS A 22 32.08 -7.48 12.80
C LYS A 22 30.65 -8.05 12.71
N LEU A 23 30.44 -9.26 13.25
CA LEU A 23 29.14 -9.94 13.27
C LEU A 23 28.09 -9.19 14.12
N ILE A 24 28.48 -8.70 15.29
CA ILE A 24 27.58 -7.99 16.20
C ILE A 24 27.20 -6.63 15.62
N LYS A 25 28.11 -5.96 14.91
CA LYS A 25 27.80 -4.72 14.18
C LYS A 25 26.77 -4.95 13.07
N TYR A 26 26.90 -6.02 12.29
CA TYR A 26 25.89 -6.39 11.29
C TYR A 26 24.54 -6.72 11.91
N LEU A 27 24.53 -7.47 13.03
CA LEU A 27 23.30 -7.78 13.76
C LEU A 27 22.60 -6.52 14.27
N ILE A 28 23.35 -5.55 14.79
CA ILE A 28 22.79 -4.28 15.28
C ILE A 28 22.21 -3.46 14.12
N VAL A 29 22.90 -3.38 12.98
CA VAL A 29 22.40 -2.66 11.79
C VAL A 29 21.12 -3.29 11.25
N ILE A 30 21.06 -4.63 11.14
CA ILE A 30 19.85 -5.35 10.70
C ILE A 30 18.70 -5.12 11.71
N THR A 31 19.01 -5.15 13.00
CA THR A 31 17.99 -4.94 14.04
C THR A 31 17.44 -3.52 14.02
N ILE A 32 18.30 -2.51 13.85
CA ILE A 32 17.91 -1.09 13.73
C ILE A 32 17.09 -0.87 12.46
N PHE A 33 17.46 -1.47 11.32
CA PHE A 33 16.67 -1.37 10.08
C PHE A 33 15.28 -1.99 10.24
N ASN A 34 15.18 -3.12 10.95
CA ASN A 34 13.89 -3.77 11.24
C ASN A 34 13.05 -3.04 12.30
N THR A 35 13.68 -2.28 13.21
CA THR A 35 12.96 -1.52 14.26
C THR A 35 12.59 -0.09 13.86
N LEU A 36 13.13 0.42 12.76
CA LEU A 36 12.75 1.72 12.17
C LEU A 36 11.65 1.59 11.11
N ALA A 37 11.10 0.40 10.88
CA ALA A 37 9.91 0.23 10.05
C ALA A 37 8.74 0.97 10.72
N SER A 38 8.41 2.15 10.20
CA SER A 38 7.18 2.86 10.50
C SER A 38 6.03 1.85 10.47
N PRO A 39 5.11 1.85 11.45
CA PRO A 39 3.97 0.94 11.40
C PRO A 39 3.25 1.14 10.07
N ILE A 40 3.05 0.05 9.33
CA ILE A 40 2.31 0.06 8.07
C ILE A 40 0.91 0.59 8.39
N LEU A 41 0.64 1.85 8.04
CA LEU A 41 -0.61 2.50 8.41
C LEU A 41 -1.52 2.55 7.20
N LEU A 42 -2.47 1.61 7.15
CA LEU A 42 -3.59 1.72 6.24
C LEU A 42 -4.53 2.83 6.71
N THR A 43 -5.14 3.53 5.76
CA THR A 43 -6.12 4.57 6.04
C THR A 43 -7.44 3.92 6.40
N LYS A 44 -7.71 3.75 7.71
CA LYS A 44 -8.93 3.09 8.19
C LYS A 44 -10.19 3.68 7.56
N LYS A 45 -11.10 2.80 7.16
CA LYS A 45 -12.38 3.13 6.49
C LYS A 45 -12.21 3.81 5.12
N ALA A 46 -11.03 3.81 4.51
CA ALA A 46 -10.82 4.35 3.17
C ALA A 46 -11.81 3.77 2.15
N VAL A 47 -12.12 2.47 2.21
CA VAL A 47 -13.07 1.82 1.29
C VAL A 47 -14.46 2.43 1.41
N ARG A 48 -14.92 2.72 2.63
CA ARG A 48 -16.22 3.36 2.88
C ARG A 48 -16.20 4.83 2.47
N SER A 49 -15.12 5.54 2.76
CA SER A 49 -14.95 6.95 2.40
C SER A 49 -15.01 7.16 0.88
N ILE A 50 -14.39 6.24 0.12
CA ILE A 50 -14.48 6.21 -1.35
C ILE A 50 -15.95 6.08 -1.78
N ASN A 51 -16.73 5.20 -1.15
CA ASN A 51 -18.16 5.03 -1.48
C ASN A 51 -19.01 6.27 -1.14
N SER A 52 -18.67 7.00 -0.07
CA SER A 52 -19.37 8.24 0.30
C SER A 52 -19.00 9.45 -0.56
N GLY A 53 -18.10 9.29 -1.54
CA GLY A 53 -17.72 10.35 -2.48
C GLY A 53 -16.58 11.25 -1.99
N ILE A 54 -15.73 10.77 -1.08
CA ILE A 54 -14.52 11.50 -0.69
C ILE A 54 -13.57 11.62 -1.90
N SER A 55 -12.89 12.75 -2.07
CA SER A 55 -11.84 12.87 -3.09
C SER A 55 -10.48 12.41 -2.54
N CYS A 56 -9.59 11.93 -3.41
CA CYS A 56 -8.18 11.70 -3.06
C CYS A 56 -7.46 12.97 -2.58
N ASN A 57 -7.97 14.15 -2.95
CA ASN A 57 -7.43 15.43 -2.48
C ASN A 57 -7.75 15.71 -1.00
N ASP A 58 -8.79 15.06 -0.46
CA ASP A 58 -9.28 15.30 0.89
C ASP A 58 -8.61 14.37 1.91
N LEU A 59 -8.16 13.19 1.46
CA LEU A 59 -7.57 12.17 2.32
C LEU A 59 -6.56 11.33 1.55
N ASP A 60 -5.41 11.09 2.17
CA ASP A 60 -4.44 10.10 1.68
C ASP A 60 -5.01 8.69 1.84
N LEU A 61 -5.48 8.10 0.74
CA LEU A 61 -6.11 6.77 0.72
C LEU A 61 -5.03 5.68 0.57
N THR A 62 -4.48 5.24 1.71
CA THR A 62 -3.48 4.16 1.77
C THR A 62 -4.18 2.83 2.03
N VAL A 63 -4.05 1.88 1.10
CA VAL A 63 -4.71 0.57 1.14
C VAL A 63 -3.74 -0.54 0.76
N GLN A 64 -4.03 -1.78 1.12
CA GLN A 64 -3.30 -2.97 0.69
C GLN A 64 -4.00 -3.65 -0.47
N ILE A 65 -3.26 -4.11 -1.47
CA ILE A 65 -3.75 -5.04 -2.50
C ILE A 65 -3.67 -6.46 -1.93
N ILE A 66 -4.81 -7.13 -1.76
CA ILE A 66 -4.86 -8.48 -1.17
C ILE A 66 -5.09 -9.59 -2.22
N ASP A 67 -5.50 -9.23 -3.44
CA ASP A 67 -5.66 -10.17 -4.56
C ASP A 67 -5.53 -9.43 -5.90
N ILE A 68 -4.93 -10.10 -6.88
CA ILE A 68 -4.76 -9.62 -8.26
C ILE A 68 -5.14 -10.73 -9.22
N LYS A 69 -6.07 -10.44 -10.13
CA LYS A 69 -6.51 -11.39 -11.15
C LYS A 69 -6.54 -10.73 -12.52
N PHE A 70 -5.78 -11.28 -13.46
CA PHE A 70 -5.86 -10.91 -14.86
C PHE A 70 -7.16 -11.45 -15.50
N LEU A 71 -7.89 -10.58 -16.19
CA LEU A 71 -9.12 -10.91 -16.91
C LEU A 71 -8.88 -10.86 -18.42
N ASP A 72 -8.48 -12.00 -18.98
CA ASP A 72 -7.99 -12.13 -20.36
C ASP A 72 -8.95 -11.60 -21.44
N GLY A 73 -10.27 -11.83 -21.27
CA GLY A 73 -11.29 -11.38 -22.22
C GLY A 73 -11.41 -9.86 -22.38
N ASN A 74 -11.11 -9.11 -21.32
CA ASN A 74 -11.17 -7.64 -21.34
C ASN A 74 -9.78 -6.99 -21.22
N ARG A 75 -8.71 -7.78 -21.05
CA ARG A 75 -7.33 -7.31 -20.81
C ARG A 75 -7.22 -6.29 -19.66
N TYR A 76 -7.96 -6.52 -18.59
CA TYR A 76 -7.86 -5.72 -17.36
C TYR A 76 -7.41 -6.58 -16.19
N TYR A 77 -6.68 -5.96 -15.26
CA TYR A 77 -6.50 -6.52 -13.92
C TYR A 77 -7.68 -6.16 -13.03
N ARG A 78 -8.28 -7.19 -12.42
CA ARG A 78 -9.14 -7.05 -11.25
C ARG A 78 -8.27 -7.10 -10.01
N LEU A 79 -8.52 -6.18 -9.10
CA LEU A 79 -7.83 -6.07 -7.83
C LEU A 79 -8.84 -6.24 -6.70
N VAL A 80 -8.33 -6.62 -5.53
CA VAL A 80 -9.05 -6.47 -4.26
C VAL A 80 -8.19 -5.61 -3.36
N ILE A 81 -8.74 -4.47 -2.94
CA ILE A 81 -8.07 -3.55 -2.02
C ILE A 81 -8.66 -3.67 -0.62
N SER A 82 -7.84 -3.44 0.40
CA SER A 82 -8.24 -3.45 1.80
C SER A 82 -7.67 -2.27 2.57
N ASP A 83 -8.48 -1.69 3.45
CA ASP A 83 -8.06 -0.67 4.41
C ASP A 83 -7.80 -1.23 5.83
N GLY A 84 -7.79 -2.56 5.96
CA GLY A 84 -7.61 -3.31 7.21
C GLY A 84 -8.90 -3.63 7.97
N ASP A 85 -9.98 -2.87 7.73
CA ASP A 85 -11.30 -3.08 8.34
C ASP A 85 -12.30 -3.62 7.30
N ASP A 86 -12.21 -3.16 6.06
CA ASP A 86 -13.02 -3.55 4.93
C ASP A 86 -12.13 -3.91 3.72
N TYR A 87 -12.66 -4.72 2.80
CA TYR A 87 -12.07 -4.96 1.48
C TYR A 87 -13.12 -4.88 0.39
N ALA A 88 -12.74 -4.41 -0.79
CA ALA A 88 -13.64 -4.31 -1.93
C ALA A 88 -12.93 -4.66 -3.25
N PRO A 89 -13.64 -5.27 -4.21
CA PRO A 89 -13.11 -5.48 -5.54
C PRO A 89 -13.10 -4.17 -6.33
N CYS A 90 -12.06 -3.98 -7.13
CA CYS A 90 -11.94 -2.87 -8.07
C CYS A 90 -11.25 -3.33 -9.37
N LEU A 91 -11.22 -2.44 -10.35
CA LEU A 91 -10.48 -2.64 -11.60
C LEU A 91 -9.30 -1.69 -11.66
N ALA A 92 -8.19 -2.17 -12.22
CA ALA A 92 -7.12 -1.30 -12.66
C ALA A 92 -7.61 -0.44 -13.84
N GLY A 93 -7.34 0.86 -13.78
CA GLY A 93 -7.52 1.81 -14.87
C GLY A 93 -6.60 1.49 -16.05
N ALA A 94 -6.84 2.12 -17.19
CA ALA A 94 -6.08 1.84 -18.42
C ALA A 94 -4.62 2.30 -18.30
N SER A 95 -4.39 3.42 -17.62
CA SER A 95 -3.09 4.03 -17.33
C SER A 95 -2.15 3.12 -16.55
N ILE A 96 -2.67 2.36 -15.58
CA ILE A 96 -1.87 1.57 -14.65
C ILE A 96 -1.77 0.07 -15.02
N GLN A 97 -2.37 -0.38 -16.12
CA GLN A 97 -2.32 -1.80 -16.54
C GLN A 97 -0.87 -2.31 -16.67
N HIS A 98 0.01 -1.46 -17.22
CA HIS A 98 1.40 -1.83 -17.46
C HIS A 98 2.11 -2.21 -16.15
N ASN A 99 1.85 -1.47 -15.07
CA ASN A 99 2.50 -1.66 -13.77
C ASN A 99 2.21 -3.05 -13.15
N PHE A 100 1.03 -3.62 -13.44
CA PHE A 100 0.72 -5.00 -13.04
C PHE A 100 1.43 -6.02 -13.94
N SER A 101 1.44 -5.79 -15.25
CA SER A 101 2.11 -6.70 -16.20
C SER A 101 3.64 -6.70 -16.08
N SER A 102 4.24 -5.58 -15.67
CA SER A 102 5.68 -5.44 -15.46
C SER A 102 6.13 -5.97 -14.09
N GLY A 103 5.19 -6.25 -13.17
CA GLY A 103 5.48 -6.64 -11.80
C GLY A 103 5.91 -5.49 -10.89
N GLU A 104 5.70 -4.24 -11.31
CA GLU A 104 5.91 -3.06 -10.46
C GLU A 104 4.89 -3.00 -9.31
N ILE A 105 3.65 -3.44 -9.59
CA ILE A 105 2.60 -3.63 -8.59
C ILE A 105 2.35 -5.13 -8.42
N ILE A 106 2.39 -5.60 -7.19
CA ILE A 106 2.19 -7.01 -6.84
C ILE A 106 1.18 -7.20 -5.71
N GLN A 107 0.76 -8.45 -5.50
CA GLN A 107 -0.10 -8.82 -4.39
C GLN A 107 0.61 -8.57 -3.05
N ASP A 108 -0.19 -8.29 -2.01
CA ASP A 108 0.21 -7.96 -0.65
C ASP A 108 0.93 -6.61 -0.49
N GLN A 109 1.04 -5.84 -1.58
CA GLN A 109 1.63 -4.52 -1.56
C GLN A 109 0.68 -3.46 -1.01
N VAL A 110 1.21 -2.55 -0.22
CA VAL A 110 0.54 -1.32 0.19
C VAL A 110 0.73 -0.27 -0.89
N ILE A 111 -0.36 0.40 -1.23
CA ILE A 111 -0.43 1.42 -2.25
C ILE A 111 -1.13 2.66 -1.69
N LYS A 112 -0.79 3.80 -2.26
CA LYS A 112 -1.53 5.04 -2.08
C LYS A 112 -2.34 5.32 -3.34
N ILE A 113 -3.67 5.36 -3.22
CA ILE A 113 -4.56 5.71 -4.34
C ILE A 113 -4.45 7.22 -4.58
N LYS A 114 -4.11 7.60 -5.82
CA LYS A 114 -3.99 9.01 -6.24
C LYS A 114 -5.22 9.47 -6.99
N GLU A 115 -5.79 8.59 -7.81
CA GLU A 115 -6.98 8.88 -8.59
C GLU A 115 -7.85 7.63 -8.73
N PHE A 116 -9.16 7.81 -8.61
CA PHE A 116 -10.12 6.74 -8.86
C PHE A 116 -11.39 7.31 -9.48
N SER A 117 -12.14 6.42 -10.13
CA SER A 117 -13.45 6.72 -10.69
C SER A 117 -14.43 5.59 -10.39
N PHE A 118 -15.72 5.85 -10.51
CA PHE A 118 -16.75 4.81 -10.50
C PHE A 118 -17.28 4.60 -11.91
N LYS A 119 -17.31 3.33 -12.34
CA LYS A 119 -18.00 2.92 -13.57
C LYS A 119 -19.23 2.10 -13.21
N ASN A 120 -20.34 2.37 -13.88
CA ASN A 120 -21.54 1.58 -13.71
C ASN A 120 -21.54 0.43 -14.74
N ILE A 121 -21.44 -0.80 -14.25
CA ILE A 121 -21.48 -2.00 -15.09
C ILE A 121 -22.71 -2.82 -14.68
N LEU A 122 -23.67 -2.95 -15.59
CA LEU A 122 -24.92 -3.69 -15.37
C LEU A 122 -25.71 -3.20 -14.14
N GLY A 123 -25.67 -1.91 -13.83
CA GLY A 123 -26.37 -1.33 -12.68
C GLY A 123 -25.61 -1.41 -11.36
N HIS A 124 -24.38 -1.94 -11.36
CA HIS A 124 -23.51 -2.00 -10.20
C HIS A 124 -22.34 -1.03 -10.32
N PRO A 125 -22.09 -0.17 -9.31
CA PRO A 125 -20.88 0.63 -9.25
C PRO A 125 -19.66 -0.29 -9.09
N ILE A 126 -18.66 -0.07 -9.94
CA ILE A 126 -17.35 -0.69 -9.85
C ILE A 126 -16.34 0.43 -9.70
N LEU A 127 -15.55 0.35 -8.64
CA LEU A 127 -14.40 1.22 -8.44
C LEU A 127 -13.33 0.91 -9.48
N VAL A 128 -12.80 1.95 -10.13
CA VAL A 128 -11.66 1.88 -11.04
C VAL A 128 -10.57 2.76 -10.46
N ILE A 129 -9.39 2.18 -10.23
CA ILE A 129 -8.22 2.92 -9.76
C ILE A 129 -7.48 3.43 -11.00
N GLU A 130 -7.47 4.74 -11.21
CA GLU A 130 -6.88 5.36 -12.40
C GLU A 130 -5.40 5.72 -12.17
N ASP A 131 -5.02 6.01 -10.93
CA ASP A 131 -3.62 6.26 -10.58
C ASP A 131 -3.33 5.84 -9.13
N LEU A 132 -2.12 5.33 -8.90
CA LEU A 132 -1.66 4.86 -7.61
C LEU A 132 -0.14 4.91 -7.50
N GLU A 133 0.34 5.00 -6.27
CA GLU A 133 1.77 4.95 -5.94
C GLU A 133 2.06 3.69 -5.10
N PRO A 134 2.95 2.79 -5.55
CA PRO A 134 3.38 1.66 -4.75
C PRO A 134 4.23 2.10 -3.56
N ASP A 135 4.00 1.50 -2.41
CA ASP A 135 4.81 1.68 -1.21
C ASP A 135 5.45 0.32 -0.85
N ILE A 136 5.31 -0.12 0.40
CA ILE A 136 5.93 -1.33 0.92
C ILE A 136 5.12 -2.59 0.63
N ILE A 137 5.82 -3.72 0.57
CA ILE A 137 5.19 -5.05 0.51
C ILE A 137 4.90 -5.50 1.94
N ALA A 138 3.64 -5.80 2.24
CA ALA A 138 3.28 -6.40 3.52
C ALA A 138 3.50 -7.93 3.46
N ASN A 139 3.93 -8.52 4.58
CA ASN A 139 4.17 -9.97 4.65
C ASN A 139 2.86 -10.78 4.76
N SER A 140 1.75 -10.13 5.05
CA SER A 140 0.42 -10.73 5.19
C SER A 140 -0.66 -9.67 5.02
N ILE A 141 -1.91 -10.11 4.87
CA ILE A 141 -3.07 -9.23 4.98
C ILE A 141 -3.03 -8.51 6.34
N ILE A 142 -3.17 -7.19 6.30
CA ILE A 142 -3.17 -6.33 7.50
C ILE A 142 -4.61 -6.25 8.01
N GLY A 143 -4.79 -6.50 9.31
CA GLY A 143 -6.11 -6.45 9.95
C GLY A 143 -6.95 -7.71 9.72
N ASN A 144 -8.28 -7.55 9.77
CA ASN A 144 -9.24 -8.63 9.52
C ASN A 144 -10.40 -8.08 8.69
N PRO A 145 -10.15 -7.76 7.41
CA PRO A 145 -11.08 -6.96 6.64
C PRO A 145 -12.35 -7.74 6.30
N ALA A 146 -13.50 -7.09 6.47
CA ALA A 146 -14.79 -7.61 6.06
C ALA A 146 -15.09 -7.23 4.60
N LYS A 147 -15.90 -8.05 3.92
CA LYS A 147 -16.30 -7.75 2.55
C LYS A 147 -17.19 -6.51 2.52
N PHE A 148 -16.80 -5.51 1.73
CA PHE A 148 -17.60 -4.34 1.40
C PHE A 148 -18.07 -4.40 -0.05
N GLN A 149 -19.26 -3.89 -0.32
CA GLN A 149 -19.83 -3.79 -1.65
C GLN A 149 -20.22 -2.34 -1.92
N PHE A 150 -19.60 -1.75 -2.95
CA PHE A 150 -19.95 -0.40 -3.38
C PHE A 150 -21.41 -0.33 -3.80
N SER A 151 -22.05 0.78 -3.45
CA SER A 151 -23.42 1.09 -3.81
C SER A 151 -23.52 2.58 -4.08
N PHE A 152 -24.14 2.97 -5.19
CA PHE A 152 -24.56 4.35 -5.37
C PHE A 152 -25.62 4.61 -4.31
N GLU A 153 -25.29 5.40 -3.29
CA GLU A 153 -26.32 5.92 -2.40
C GLU A 153 -27.29 6.71 -3.27
N LYS A 154 -28.55 6.24 -3.34
CA LYS A 154 -29.63 7.05 -3.89
C LYS A 154 -29.75 8.24 -2.95
N ASN A 155 -29.19 9.38 -3.32
CA ASN A 155 -29.65 10.66 -2.80
C ASN A 155 -31.10 10.80 -3.27
N ILE A 156 -32.02 10.28 -2.46
CA ILE A 156 -33.45 10.59 -2.54
C ILE A 156 -33.54 12.02 -2.01
N ASN A 157 -33.44 12.99 -2.91
CA ASN A 157 -33.94 14.33 -2.68
C ASN A 157 -35.46 14.33 -2.85
#